data_AF-A0A9E5FSV4-F1
#
_entry.id   AF-A0A9E5FSV4-F1
#
_cell.length_a   1.000
_cell.length_b   1.000
_cell.length_c   1.000
_cell.angle_alpha   90.00
_cell.angle_beta   90.00
_cell.angle_gamma   90.00
#
_symmetry.space_group_name_H-M   'P 1'
#
loop_
_entity.id
_entity.type
_entity.pdbx_description
1 polymer ?
#
loop_
_entity_poly.entity_id
_entity_poly.type
_entity_poly.pdbx_seq_one_letter_code
_entity_poly.pdbx_strand_id
1 'polypeptide(L)'
;MKIGKELNYLLNSQKREDAKQRIRKVYEALLYKRGNNPNWFDCPSAYLIKVSPRYNKVVKLLLDHKIIEFQSFNYDQSDIFNQRRKKYYNTEKGICMRYRFLIDTEDGDEYEFNVPQNLYDDEKWYMRTRYSLLQLNFSPNELLIKRDNFSRRLHTNITGSINGSMSYRDLLSGGEYFAIDAKTSQPRLLWMVLNEIGLVDKNLNYIFENGLDFYDYIIERIDALKTRDEAKELFTSWINGTGYIDLNKVAIRDIFSVTNMFIRNYKTKSYKDVCKLLQNREANIFIDDLLNNSPVDFTLSVHDSLIVKKEDVDIVLEYCRKRQPNLIFECEEIKRKK
;
A
#
# COMPACT_ATOMS: atom_id res chain seq x y z
N MET A 1 -10.65 5.12 24.80
CA MET A 1 -10.81 6.24 23.85
C MET A 1 -11.73 7.27 24.49
N LYS A 2 -11.63 8.57 24.16
CA LYS A 2 -12.49 9.60 24.76
C LYS A 2 -13.57 10.11 23.80
N ILE A 3 -14.77 10.33 24.34
CA ILE A 3 -15.89 10.92 23.60
C ILE A 3 -16.02 12.39 24.02
N GLY A 4 -15.67 13.30 23.11
CA GLY A 4 -15.82 14.73 23.30
C GLY A 4 -17.28 15.17 23.39
N LYS A 5 -17.51 16.37 23.91
CA LYS A 5 -18.86 16.92 24.20
C LYS A 5 -19.74 17.00 22.96
N GLU A 6 -19.17 17.33 21.81
CA GLU A 6 -19.85 17.46 20.52
C GLU A 6 -20.36 16.11 20.01
N LEU A 7 -19.56 15.05 20.18
CA LEU A 7 -19.98 13.71 19.82
C LEU A 7 -21.05 13.19 20.79
N ASN A 8 -20.90 13.46 22.09
CA ASN A 8 -21.92 13.13 23.09
C ASN A 8 -23.27 13.81 22.78
N TYR A 9 -23.24 15.10 22.42
CA TYR A 9 -24.43 15.81 21.97
C TYR A 9 -25.07 15.15 20.75
N LEU A 10 -24.28 14.83 19.71
CA LEU A 10 -24.76 14.13 18.53
C LEU A 10 -25.38 12.77 18.90
N LEU A 11 -24.74 11.99 19.76
CA LEU A 11 -25.26 10.70 20.19
C LEU A 11 -26.58 10.83 20.96
N ASN A 12 -26.68 11.80 21.85
CA ASN A 12 -27.90 12.06 22.63
C ASN A 12 -29.06 12.57 21.77
N SER A 13 -28.77 13.26 20.65
CA SER A 13 -29.77 13.67 19.67
C SER A 13 -30.43 12.49 18.94
N GLN A 14 -29.77 11.32 18.90
CA GLN A 14 -30.30 10.16 18.21
C GLN A 14 -31.20 9.34 19.14
N LYS A 15 -32.47 9.15 18.76
CA LYS A 15 -33.42 8.34 19.54
C LYS A 15 -33.13 6.83 19.48
N ARG A 16 -32.49 6.36 18.41
CA ARG A 16 -32.29 4.93 18.15
C ARG A 16 -30.88 4.47 18.54
N GLU A 17 -30.79 3.44 19.37
CA GLU A 17 -29.51 2.86 19.82
C GLU A 17 -28.66 2.30 18.65
N ASP A 18 -29.28 1.68 17.65
CA ASP A 18 -28.56 1.19 16.47
C ASP A 18 -27.93 2.33 15.64
N ALA A 19 -28.53 3.53 15.67
CA ALA A 19 -27.96 4.72 15.05
C ALA A 19 -26.78 5.25 15.85
N LYS A 20 -26.90 5.32 17.19
CA LYS A 20 -25.79 5.70 18.08
C LYS A 20 -24.59 4.78 17.91
N GLN A 21 -24.83 3.47 17.87
CA GLN A 21 -23.77 2.48 17.67
C GLN A 21 -23.07 2.64 16.31
N ARG A 22 -23.82 2.90 15.23
CA ARG A 22 -23.22 3.19 13.91
C ARG A 22 -22.38 4.46 13.92
N ILE A 23 -22.84 5.51 14.61
CA ILE A 23 -22.09 6.77 14.75
C ILE A 23 -20.75 6.52 15.44
N ARG A 24 -20.80 5.81 16.58
CA ARG A 24 -19.62 5.41 17.35
C ARG A 24 -18.62 4.62 16.51
N LYS A 25 -19.08 3.56 15.83
CA LYS A 25 -18.24 2.72 14.96
C LYS A 25 -17.50 3.51 13.88
N VAL A 26 -18.20 4.42 13.18
CA VAL A 26 -17.57 5.20 12.11
C VAL A 26 -16.62 6.28 12.67
N TYR A 27 -17.00 6.94 13.77
CA TYR A 27 -16.15 7.92 14.44
C TYR A 27 -14.84 7.29 14.92
N GLU A 28 -14.95 6.13 15.54
CA GLU A 28 -13.81 5.34 16.00
C GLU A 28 -12.93 4.84 14.86
N ALA A 29 -13.54 4.36 13.78
CA ALA A 29 -12.81 3.97 12.57
C ALA A 29 -11.99 5.15 12.00
N LEU A 30 -12.52 6.37 12.06
CA LEU A 30 -11.80 7.59 11.68
C LEU A 30 -10.68 7.91 12.67
N LEU A 31 -10.90 7.81 13.98
CA LEU A 31 -9.86 8.01 14.99
C LEU A 31 -8.71 7.00 14.85
N TYR A 32 -9.05 5.73 14.64
CA TYR A 32 -8.08 4.67 14.37
C TYR A 32 -7.24 4.99 13.14
N LYS A 33 -7.87 5.42 12.03
CA LYS A 33 -7.15 5.78 10.80
C LYS A 33 -6.32 7.05 10.94
N ARG A 34 -6.72 7.97 11.81
CA ARG A 34 -5.91 9.13 12.16
C ARG A 34 -4.62 8.72 12.85
N GLY A 35 -4.70 7.80 13.81
CA GLY A 35 -3.59 7.50 14.71
C GLY A 35 -3.09 8.78 15.40
N ASN A 36 -1.77 8.98 15.39
CA ASN A 36 -1.10 10.14 16.02
C ASN A 36 -1.00 11.37 15.11
N ASN A 37 -1.64 11.37 13.93
CA ASN A 37 -1.56 12.50 13.01
C ASN A 37 -2.62 13.56 13.35
N PRO A 38 -2.26 14.75 13.85
CA PRO A 38 -3.24 15.78 14.22
C PRO A 38 -3.90 16.47 13.01
N ASN A 39 -3.37 16.26 11.81
CA ASN A 39 -3.79 16.95 10.60
C ASN A 39 -4.70 16.06 9.73
N TRP A 40 -4.60 16.23 8.41
CA TRP A 40 -5.34 15.44 7.43
C TRP A 40 -4.86 13.99 7.38
N PHE A 41 -5.77 13.04 7.53
CA PHE A 41 -5.49 11.61 7.47
C PHE A 41 -6.35 10.91 6.41
N ASP A 42 -5.79 9.84 5.85
CA ASP A 42 -6.36 9.06 4.77
C ASP A 42 -7.34 8.01 5.33
N CYS A 43 -8.60 7.99 4.86
CA CYS A 43 -9.57 6.97 5.24
C CYS A 43 -10.34 6.45 4.01
N PRO A 44 -10.01 5.25 3.50
CA PRO A 44 -10.68 4.67 2.34
C PRO A 44 -12.18 4.44 2.56
N SER A 45 -13.01 4.68 1.55
CA SER A 45 -14.44 4.36 1.60
C SER A 45 -14.70 2.87 1.82
N ALA A 46 -13.93 2.01 1.15
CA ALA A 46 -14.01 0.55 1.32
C ALA A 46 -13.83 0.12 2.79
N TYR A 47 -12.96 0.82 3.53
CA TYR A 47 -12.76 0.60 4.95
C TYR A 47 -14.00 0.98 5.77
N LEU A 48 -14.56 2.18 5.53
CA LEU A 48 -15.76 2.63 6.22
C LEU A 48 -17.00 1.79 5.88
N ILE A 49 -17.09 1.25 4.66
CA ILE A 49 -18.16 0.32 4.24
C ILE A 49 -18.13 -0.95 5.09
N LYS A 50 -16.95 -1.53 5.34
CA LYS A 50 -16.79 -2.71 6.19
C LYS A 50 -17.20 -2.45 7.64
N VAL A 51 -16.84 -1.28 8.17
CA VAL A 51 -17.23 -0.88 9.54
C VAL A 51 -18.74 -0.64 9.64
N SER A 52 -19.34 0.00 8.63
CA SER A 52 -20.76 0.28 8.56
C SER A 52 -21.19 0.47 7.10
N PRO A 53 -22.05 -0.41 6.55
CA PRO A 53 -22.55 -0.24 5.18
C PRO A 53 -23.28 1.10 4.94
N ARG A 54 -23.75 1.74 6.02
CA ARG A 54 -24.43 3.04 6.01
C ARG A 54 -23.51 4.21 6.43
N TYR A 55 -22.19 4.04 6.36
CA TYR A 55 -21.23 5.05 6.83
C TYR A 55 -21.46 6.43 6.21
N ASN A 56 -21.89 6.52 4.94
CA ASN A 56 -22.13 7.79 4.27
C ASN A 56 -23.11 8.70 5.03
N LYS A 57 -24.15 8.13 5.64
CA LYS A 57 -25.11 8.89 6.45
C LYS A 57 -24.46 9.42 7.72
N VAL A 58 -23.61 8.61 8.34
CA VAL A 58 -22.87 8.99 9.55
C VAL A 58 -21.83 10.06 9.24
N VAL A 59 -21.03 9.89 8.19
CA VAL A 59 -20.04 10.89 7.76
C VAL A 59 -20.73 12.22 7.47
N LYS A 60 -21.90 12.21 6.81
CA LYS A 60 -22.70 13.42 6.62
C LYS A 60 -23.10 14.06 7.96
N LEU A 61 -23.63 13.28 8.91
CA LEU A 61 -23.97 13.80 10.24
C LEU A 61 -22.77 14.43 10.97
N LEU A 62 -21.61 13.78 10.93
CA LEU A 62 -20.38 14.29 11.55
C LEU A 62 -19.90 15.59 10.89
N LEU A 63 -20.05 15.72 9.56
CA LEU A 63 -19.75 16.95 8.82
C LEU A 63 -20.73 18.08 9.16
N ASP A 64 -22.03 17.76 9.22
CA ASP A 64 -23.11 18.71 9.51
C ASP A 64 -22.95 19.29 10.94
N HIS A 65 -22.51 18.46 11.90
CA HIS A 65 -22.24 18.85 13.29
C HIS A 65 -20.82 19.39 13.51
N LYS A 66 -20.04 19.62 12.45
CA LYS A 66 -18.67 20.17 12.53
C LYS A 66 -17.73 19.36 13.43
N ILE A 67 -17.92 18.04 13.51
CA ILE A 67 -17.03 17.12 14.21
C ILE A 67 -15.81 16.78 13.35
N ILE A 68 -16.05 16.60 12.05
CA ILE A 68 -15.00 16.34 11.06
C ILE A 68 -15.11 17.31 9.89
N GLU A 69 -14.03 17.40 9.12
CA GLU A 69 -13.97 18.04 7.81
C GLU A 69 -13.34 17.05 6.81
N PHE A 70 -13.66 17.17 5.52
CA PHE A 70 -12.94 16.46 4.45
C PHE A 70 -12.10 17.44 3.62
N GLN A 71 -10.96 16.96 3.13
CA GLN A 71 -10.09 17.78 2.30
C GLN A 71 -10.81 18.07 0.98
N SER A 72 -10.94 19.35 0.66
CA SER A 72 -11.55 19.83 -0.57
C SER A 72 -10.68 20.93 -1.17
N PHE A 73 -10.75 21.06 -2.49
CA PHE A 73 -10.11 22.15 -3.22
C PHE A 73 -11.19 22.90 -3.99
N ASN A 74 -11.03 24.22 -4.14
CA ASN A 74 -11.91 25.01 -4.99
C ASN A 74 -11.69 24.55 -6.43
N TYR A 75 -12.76 24.08 -7.05
CA TYR A 75 -12.72 23.60 -8.43
C TYR A 75 -12.91 24.74 -9.44
N ASP A 76 -13.48 25.86 -8.99
CA ASP A 76 -13.77 27.01 -9.81
C ASP A 76 -13.14 28.26 -9.18
N GLN A 77 -12.33 28.98 -9.96
CA GLN A 77 -11.76 30.27 -9.57
C GLN A 77 -12.63 31.45 -10.04
N SER A 78 -13.73 31.19 -10.77
CA SER A 78 -14.55 32.25 -11.37
C SER A 78 -15.46 32.99 -10.39
N ASP A 79 -15.78 32.39 -9.25
CA ASP A 79 -16.66 32.98 -8.24
C ASP A 79 -16.06 32.85 -6.83
N ILE A 80 -15.40 33.92 -6.40
CA ILE A 80 -14.77 34.03 -5.07
C ILE A 80 -15.78 33.96 -3.91
N PHE A 81 -17.08 34.15 -4.18
CA PHE A 81 -18.14 34.11 -3.17
C PHE A 81 -18.89 32.78 -3.12
N ASN A 82 -18.74 31.92 -4.14
CA ASN A 82 -19.48 30.67 -4.26
C ASN A 82 -18.52 29.46 -4.30
N GLN A 83 -17.90 29.16 -3.15
CA GLN A 83 -16.98 28.03 -2.99
C GLN A 83 -17.71 26.69 -3.11
N ARG A 84 -17.84 26.17 -4.35
CA ARG A 84 -18.25 24.78 -4.59
C ARG A 84 -17.09 23.84 -4.25
N ARG A 85 -17.00 23.46 -2.97
CA ARG A 85 -15.99 22.52 -2.45
C ARG A 85 -16.23 21.11 -3.01
N LYS A 86 -15.39 20.66 -3.94
CA LYS A 86 -15.43 19.27 -4.42
C LYS A 86 -14.60 18.38 -3.50
N LYS A 87 -15.15 17.20 -3.15
CA LYS A 87 -14.42 16.16 -2.40
C LYS A 87 -13.14 15.80 -3.16
N TYR A 88 -11.98 15.88 -2.51
CA TYR A 88 -10.72 15.49 -3.13
C TYR A 88 -10.46 14.00 -2.92
N TYR A 89 -10.70 13.21 -3.95
CA TYR A 89 -10.27 11.81 -4.05
C TYR A 89 -10.10 11.45 -5.54
N ASN A 90 -9.26 10.47 -5.83
CA ASN A 90 -9.09 9.90 -7.16
C ASN A 90 -8.74 8.42 -7.00
N THR A 91 -9.69 7.56 -7.34
CA THR A 91 -9.54 6.10 -7.22
C THR A 91 -8.46 5.53 -8.14
N GLU A 92 -8.33 6.07 -9.35
CA GLU A 92 -7.33 5.66 -10.35
C GLU A 92 -5.90 5.99 -9.89
N LYS A 93 -5.73 7.15 -9.23
CA LYS A 93 -4.45 7.58 -8.65
C LYS A 93 -4.20 7.02 -7.24
N GLY A 94 -5.09 6.17 -6.71
CA GLY A 94 -4.99 5.64 -5.35
C GLY A 94 -5.13 6.70 -4.24
N ILE A 95 -5.71 7.87 -4.57
CA ILE A 95 -5.93 8.98 -3.65
C ILE A 95 -7.29 8.77 -2.98
N CYS A 96 -7.29 8.35 -1.72
CA CYS A 96 -8.51 8.23 -0.93
C CYS A 96 -8.95 9.58 -0.34
N MET A 97 -10.20 9.64 0.14
CA MET A 97 -10.69 10.81 0.86
C MET A 97 -9.87 11.03 2.13
N ARG A 98 -9.54 12.30 2.38
CA ARG A 98 -8.83 12.73 3.58
C ARG A 98 -9.76 13.46 4.53
N TYR A 99 -9.63 13.18 5.82
CA TYR A 99 -10.44 13.75 6.88
C TYR A 99 -9.56 14.45 7.90
N ARG A 100 -10.15 15.38 8.66
CA ARG A 100 -9.55 16.03 9.82
C ARG A 100 -10.62 16.16 10.91
N PHE A 101 -10.27 15.92 12.16
CA PHE A 101 -11.16 16.23 13.28
C PHE A 101 -11.09 17.72 13.58
N LEU A 102 -12.25 18.33 13.77
CA LEU A 102 -12.37 19.76 14.15
C LEU A 102 -12.56 19.94 15.66
N ILE A 103 -12.84 18.85 16.37
CA ILE A 103 -13.00 18.80 17.82
C ILE A 103 -11.74 18.23 18.47
N ASP A 104 -11.55 18.53 19.75
CA ASP A 104 -10.61 17.81 20.57
C ASP A 104 -11.09 16.36 20.76
N THR A 105 -10.17 15.43 20.58
CA THR A 105 -10.42 13.99 20.68
C THR A 105 -9.71 13.37 21.89
N GLU A 106 -8.93 14.18 22.62
CA GLU A 106 -8.16 13.80 23.81
C GLU A 106 -8.82 14.26 25.11
N ASP A 107 -9.89 15.05 25.02
CA ASP A 107 -10.76 15.44 26.14
C ASP A 107 -12.14 14.74 26.04
N GLY A 108 -12.71 14.37 27.19
CA GLY A 108 -14.02 13.72 27.29
C GLY A 108 -14.04 12.38 28.03
N ASP A 109 -15.22 11.75 28.01
CA ASP A 109 -15.50 10.54 28.80
C ASP A 109 -14.79 9.32 28.21
N GLU A 110 -14.13 8.55 29.07
CA GLU A 110 -13.58 7.26 28.67
C GLU A 110 -14.70 6.29 28.31
N TYR A 111 -14.61 5.77 27.09
CA TYR A 111 -15.53 4.75 26.61
C TYR A 111 -14.73 3.58 26.08
N GLU A 112 -15.10 2.39 26.55
CA GLU A 112 -14.54 1.12 26.11
C GLU A 112 -15.35 0.60 24.93
N PHE A 113 -14.70 0.46 23.78
CA PHE A 113 -15.34 0.03 22.55
C PHE A 113 -14.79 -1.31 22.08
N ASN A 114 -15.69 -2.14 21.58
CA ASN A 114 -15.39 -3.42 20.96
C ASN A 114 -15.29 -3.23 19.44
N VAL A 115 -14.18 -2.66 18.97
CA VAL A 115 -13.80 -2.71 17.55
C VAL A 115 -13.30 -4.12 17.29
N PRO A 116 -13.61 -4.74 16.13
CA PRO A 116 -12.85 -5.90 15.70
C PRO A 116 -11.36 -5.54 15.74
N GLN A 117 -10.60 -6.19 16.63
CA GLN A 117 -9.17 -5.91 16.82
C GLN A 117 -8.39 -6.07 15.51
N ASN A 118 -8.87 -6.92 14.59
CA ASN A 118 -8.41 -6.93 13.21
C ASN A 118 -9.56 -6.86 12.20
N LEU A 119 -9.52 -5.84 11.35
CA LEU A 119 -10.50 -5.62 10.27
C LEU A 119 -10.36 -6.61 9.11
N TYR A 120 -9.35 -7.46 9.20
CA TYR A 120 -8.98 -8.42 8.19
C TYR A 120 -9.22 -9.85 8.65
N ASP A 121 -9.80 -10.08 9.84
CA ASP A 121 -10.00 -11.43 10.37
C ASP A 121 -10.81 -12.34 9.40
N ASP A 122 -11.68 -11.75 8.57
CA ASP A 122 -12.45 -12.48 7.55
C ASP A 122 -11.80 -12.51 6.15
N GLU A 123 -10.66 -11.84 5.96
CA GLU A 123 -9.97 -11.79 4.67
C GLU A 123 -9.16 -13.06 4.43
N LYS A 124 -9.29 -13.66 3.24
CA LYS A 124 -8.57 -14.91 2.91
C LYS A 124 -7.06 -14.73 3.01
N TRP A 125 -6.51 -13.62 2.49
CA TRP A 125 -5.07 -13.35 2.59
C TRP A 125 -4.59 -13.27 4.04
N TYR A 126 -5.42 -12.71 4.95
CA TYR A 126 -5.07 -12.56 6.36
C TYR A 126 -5.08 -13.91 7.06
N MET A 127 -6.13 -14.71 6.85
CA MET A 127 -6.22 -16.05 7.41
C MET A 127 -5.09 -16.95 6.90
N ARG A 128 -4.76 -16.88 5.60
CA ARG A 128 -3.63 -17.61 5.03
C ARG A 128 -2.30 -17.17 5.62
N THR A 129 -2.10 -15.87 5.79
CA THR A 129 -0.90 -15.33 6.44
C THR A 129 -0.81 -15.83 7.88
N ARG A 130 -1.91 -15.76 8.63
CA ARG A 130 -2.00 -16.21 10.01
C ARG A 130 -1.64 -17.69 10.16
N TYR A 131 -2.26 -18.57 9.36
CA TYR A 131 -1.96 -20.00 9.40
C TYR A 131 -0.53 -20.31 8.97
N SER A 132 -0.01 -19.62 7.96
CA SER A 132 1.37 -19.80 7.52
C SER A 132 2.37 -19.38 8.62
N LEU A 133 2.11 -18.29 9.35
CA LEU A 133 2.95 -17.89 10.49
C LEU A 133 2.85 -18.89 11.66
N LEU A 134 1.67 -19.44 11.94
CA LEU A 134 1.52 -20.49 12.95
C LEU A 134 2.30 -21.76 12.58
N GLN A 135 2.34 -22.13 11.29
CA GLN A 135 3.17 -23.24 10.80
C GLN A 135 4.67 -22.98 10.93
N LEU A 136 5.10 -21.71 11.00
CA LEU A 136 6.47 -21.31 11.31
C LEU A 136 6.75 -21.27 12.83
N ASN A 137 5.87 -21.84 13.66
CA ASN A 137 5.97 -21.91 15.12
C ASN A 137 5.91 -20.54 15.84
N PHE A 138 5.38 -19.49 15.21
CA PHE A 138 5.01 -18.27 15.96
C PHE A 138 3.81 -18.57 16.85
N SER A 139 3.86 -18.16 18.12
CA SER A 139 2.71 -18.38 19.00
C SER A 139 1.54 -17.46 18.63
N PRO A 140 0.27 -17.86 18.90
CA PRO A 140 -0.89 -17.04 18.56
C PRO A 140 -0.86 -15.61 19.13
N ASN A 141 -0.23 -15.43 20.29
CA ASN A 141 -0.13 -14.14 20.98
C ASN A 141 1.00 -13.25 20.44
N GLU A 142 1.92 -13.81 19.65
CA GLU A 142 3.06 -13.11 19.05
C GLU A 142 2.85 -12.78 17.57
N LEU A 143 1.70 -13.14 17.00
CA LEU A 143 1.39 -12.90 15.60
C LEU A 143 1.28 -11.40 15.32
N LEU A 144 2.21 -10.91 14.50
CA LEU A 144 2.16 -9.59 13.91
C LEU A 144 1.63 -9.74 12.49
N ILE A 145 0.48 -9.15 12.19
CA ILE A 145 -0.03 -8.99 10.83
C ILE A 145 -0.65 -7.60 10.73
N LYS A 146 0.06 -6.68 10.09
CA LYS A 146 -0.40 -5.30 9.88
C LYS A 146 -0.28 -4.95 8.42
N ARG A 147 -1.30 -4.28 7.87
CA ARG A 147 -1.24 -3.72 6.52
C ARG A 147 -1.06 -2.22 6.60
N ASP A 148 0.01 -1.70 6.01
CA ASP A 148 0.30 -0.27 6.10
C ASP A 148 -0.61 0.56 5.19
N ASN A 149 -0.84 1.84 5.51
CA ASN A 149 -1.74 2.69 4.72
C ASN A 149 -1.03 3.38 3.53
N PHE A 150 0.30 3.41 3.50
CA PHE A 150 1.06 4.09 2.45
C PHE A 150 1.28 3.17 1.25
N SER A 151 2.00 2.06 1.46
CA SER A 151 2.38 1.06 0.47
C SER A 151 1.38 -0.08 0.34
N ARG A 152 0.45 -0.22 1.30
CA ARG A 152 -0.50 -1.33 1.41
C ARG A 152 0.16 -2.72 1.49
N ARG A 153 1.45 -2.76 1.83
CA ARG A 153 2.22 -3.98 2.06
C ARG A 153 1.85 -4.58 3.41
N LEU A 154 2.14 -5.87 3.55
CA LEU A 154 2.01 -6.58 4.81
C LEU A 154 3.30 -6.45 5.62
N HIS A 155 3.13 -6.07 6.87
CA HIS A 155 4.11 -6.16 7.93
C HIS A 155 3.74 -7.35 8.81
N THR A 156 4.44 -8.45 8.61
CA THR A 156 4.35 -9.66 9.40
C THR A 156 5.59 -9.86 10.27
N ASN A 157 5.58 -10.90 11.12
CA ASN A 157 6.74 -11.35 11.88
C ASN A 157 7.99 -11.54 11.00
N ILE A 158 7.84 -11.92 9.73
CA ILE A 158 8.98 -12.21 8.85
C ILE A 158 9.41 -11.03 7.96
N THR A 159 8.54 -10.03 7.74
CA THR A 159 8.87 -8.88 6.89
C THR A 159 9.64 -7.76 7.62
N GLY A 160 9.62 -7.77 8.95
CA GLY A 160 10.40 -6.85 9.79
C GLY A 160 11.70 -7.49 10.27
N SER A 161 12.60 -6.70 10.85
CA SER A 161 13.72 -7.24 11.62
C SER A 161 13.17 -8.01 12.82
N ILE A 162 13.31 -9.34 12.80
CA ILE A 162 12.95 -10.18 13.95
C ILE A 162 14.00 -9.89 15.03
N ASN A 163 13.56 -9.38 16.19
CA ASN A 163 14.41 -9.11 17.35
C ASN A 163 15.69 -8.30 17.04
N GLY A 164 15.60 -7.31 16.15
CA GLY A 164 16.69 -6.36 15.90
C GLY A 164 17.83 -6.86 15.01
N SER A 165 17.82 -8.09 14.50
CA SER A 165 18.95 -8.61 13.70
C SER A 165 18.68 -9.80 12.76
N MET A 166 17.54 -10.50 12.85
CA MET A 166 17.31 -11.70 12.04
C MET A 166 16.37 -11.42 10.86
N SER A 167 16.82 -11.74 9.64
CA SER A 167 16.03 -11.60 8.41
C SER A 167 15.14 -12.83 8.19
N TYR A 168 14.08 -12.71 7.37
CA TYR A 168 13.30 -13.89 6.96
C TYR A 168 14.18 -14.97 6.29
N ARG A 169 15.27 -14.54 5.64
CA ARG A 169 16.21 -15.46 5.00
C ARG A 169 16.97 -16.29 6.02
N ASP A 170 17.19 -15.77 7.22
CA ASP A 170 17.84 -16.52 8.30
C ASP A 170 16.85 -17.51 8.92
N LEU A 171 15.63 -17.06 9.19
CA LEU A 171 14.55 -17.90 9.75
C LEU A 171 14.19 -19.07 8.83
N LEU A 172 14.08 -18.82 7.53
CA LEU A 172 13.58 -19.78 6.53
C LEU A 172 14.70 -20.45 5.73
N SER A 173 15.95 -20.28 6.16
CA SER A 173 17.08 -21.00 5.59
C SER A 173 17.01 -22.49 5.94
N GLY A 174 17.49 -23.34 5.03
CA GLY A 174 17.52 -24.80 5.23
C GLY A 174 17.01 -25.63 4.05
N GLY A 175 16.61 -24.98 2.96
CA GLY A 175 16.18 -25.65 1.73
C GLY A 175 14.73 -26.13 1.73
N GLU A 176 13.96 -25.83 2.78
CA GLU A 176 12.53 -26.17 2.89
C GLU A 176 11.61 -25.10 2.29
N TYR A 177 12.11 -23.87 2.13
CA TYR A 177 11.34 -22.73 1.66
C TYR A 177 11.98 -22.06 0.45
N PHE A 178 11.12 -21.60 -0.45
CA PHE A 178 11.49 -20.92 -1.68
C PHE A 178 10.74 -19.60 -1.79
N ALA A 179 11.39 -18.62 -2.41
CA ALA A 179 10.78 -17.35 -2.80
C ALA A 179 10.48 -17.39 -4.31
N ILE A 180 9.22 -17.18 -4.66
CA ILE A 180 8.78 -16.88 -6.02
C ILE A 180 8.75 -15.36 -6.15
N ASP A 181 9.74 -14.81 -6.82
CA ASP A 181 10.04 -13.37 -6.88
C ASP A 181 9.75 -12.80 -8.26
N ALA A 182 9.21 -11.58 -8.34
CA ALA A 182 9.04 -10.90 -9.62
C ALA A 182 10.31 -10.15 -10.04
N LYS A 183 10.95 -10.61 -11.12
CA LYS A 183 12.14 -9.98 -11.68
C LYS A 183 11.86 -8.54 -12.10
N THR A 184 12.66 -7.60 -11.58
CA THR A 184 12.54 -6.16 -11.86
C THR A 184 11.11 -5.63 -11.69
N SER A 185 10.44 -6.08 -10.62
CA SER A 185 9.02 -5.82 -10.36
C SER A 185 8.63 -4.35 -10.58
N GLN A 186 9.28 -3.41 -9.88
CA GLN A 186 8.89 -2.00 -9.91
C GLN A 186 9.13 -1.30 -11.27
N PRO A 187 10.30 -1.46 -11.93
CA PRO A 187 10.46 -0.99 -13.31
C PRO A 187 9.41 -1.53 -14.27
N ARG A 188 9.08 -2.82 -14.17
CA ARG A 188 8.07 -3.47 -15.03
C ARG A 188 6.66 -2.97 -14.73
N LEU A 189 6.32 -2.74 -13.46
CA LEU A 189 5.05 -2.14 -13.06
C LEU A 189 4.92 -0.70 -13.58
N LEU A 190 6.00 0.08 -13.60
CA LEU A 190 6.00 1.41 -14.18
C LEU A 190 5.70 1.37 -15.68
N TRP A 191 6.33 0.44 -16.41
CA TRP A 191 6.03 0.20 -17.82
C TRP A 191 4.57 -0.19 -18.06
N MET A 192 4.04 -1.13 -17.26
CA MET A 192 2.63 -1.52 -17.34
C MET A 192 1.69 -0.32 -17.13
N VAL A 193 1.97 0.52 -16.13
CA VAL A 193 1.18 1.74 -15.88
C VAL A 193 1.21 2.69 -17.08
N LEU A 194 2.38 2.90 -17.70
CA LEU A 194 2.50 3.76 -18.89
C LEU A 194 1.67 3.21 -20.06
N ASN A 195 1.76 1.91 -20.32
CA ASN A 195 0.98 1.26 -21.38
C ASN A 195 -0.53 1.37 -21.13
N GLU A 196 -0.99 1.18 -19.88
CA GLU A 196 -2.40 1.30 -19.51
C GLU A 196 -2.97 2.69 -19.82
N ILE A 197 -2.15 3.75 -19.73
CA ILE A 197 -2.55 5.13 -20.03
C ILE A 197 -2.17 5.60 -21.44
N GLY A 198 -1.68 4.69 -22.29
CA GLY A 198 -1.32 4.98 -23.68
C GLY A 198 -0.05 5.81 -23.87
N LEU A 199 0.85 5.83 -22.87
CA LEU A 199 2.17 6.46 -22.99
C LEU A 199 3.21 5.43 -23.39
N VAL A 200 4.00 5.74 -24.42
CA VAL A 200 5.04 4.86 -24.95
C VAL A 200 6.41 5.51 -24.78
N ASP A 201 7.25 4.88 -23.96
CA ASP A 201 8.68 5.20 -23.85
C ASP A 201 9.47 4.15 -24.63
N LYS A 202 10.14 4.56 -25.71
CA LYS A 202 10.79 3.63 -26.66
C LYS A 202 11.81 2.71 -25.98
N ASN A 203 12.61 3.24 -25.06
CA ASN A 203 13.64 2.47 -24.39
C ASN A 203 13.03 1.53 -23.36
N LEU A 204 12.03 2.00 -22.62
CA LEU A 204 11.35 1.15 -21.63
C LEU A 204 10.58 -0.01 -22.30
N ASN A 205 9.88 0.27 -23.42
CA ASN A 205 9.23 -0.77 -24.22
C ASN A 205 10.24 -1.77 -24.78
N TYR A 206 11.33 -1.29 -25.36
CA TYR A 206 12.38 -2.15 -25.90
C TYR A 206 12.89 -3.14 -24.85
N ILE A 207 13.16 -2.68 -23.61
CA ILE A 207 13.60 -3.55 -22.52
C ILE A 207 12.59 -4.68 -22.27
N PHE A 208 11.33 -4.35 -22.02
CA PHE A 208 10.37 -5.33 -21.54
C PHE A 208 9.74 -6.20 -22.63
N GLU A 209 9.62 -5.69 -23.86
CA GLU A 209 9.16 -6.45 -25.02
C GLU A 209 10.20 -7.46 -25.51
N ASN A 210 11.50 -7.19 -25.29
CA ASN A 210 12.59 -8.08 -25.67
C ASN A 210 13.14 -8.91 -24.49
N GLY A 211 12.48 -8.90 -23.34
CA GLY A 211 12.87 -9.70 -22.18
C GLY A 211 14.21 -9.32 -21.56
N LEU A 212 14.68 -8.09 -21.76
CA LEU A 212 15.92 -7.58 -21.18
C LEU A 212 15.73 -7.25 -19.70
N ASP A 213 16.83 -7.27 -18.95
CA ASP A 213 16.84 -6.82 -17.56
C ASP A 213 17.03 -5.29 -17.52
N PHE A 214 16.11 -4.59 -16.84
CA PHE A 214 16.13 -3.13 -16.75
C PHE A 214 17.42 -2.58 -16.11
N TYR A 215 17.92 -3.23 -15.04
CA TYR A 215 19.08 -2.71 -14.32
C TYR A 215 20.36 -2.93 -15.12
N ASP A 216 20.48 -4.08 -15.79
CA ASP A 216 21.63 -4.36 -16.64
C ASP A 216 21.64 -3.40 -17.84
N TYR A 217 20.47 -3.12 -18.43
CA TYR A 217 20.32 -2.15 -19.53
C TYR A 217 20.83 -0.74 -19.18
N ILE A 218 20.55 -0.25 -17.96
CA ILE A 218 21.00 1.08 -17.53
C ILE A 218 22.46 1.11 -17.10
N ILE A 219 23.01 0.01 -16.59
CA ILE A 219 24.45 -0.11 -16.29
C ILE A 219 25.27 0.05 -17.57
N GLU A 220 24.85 -0.59 -18.67
CA GLU A 220 25.51 -0.47 -19.97
C GLU A 220 25.49 0.94 -20.59
N ARG A 221 24.60 1.83 -20.12
CA ARG A 221 24.33 3.14 -20.74
C ARG A 221 24.66 4.32 -19.85
N ILE A 222 24.97 4.08 -18.58
CA ILE A 222 25.29 5.11 -17.62
C ILE A 222 26.63 4.72 -16.98
N ASP A 223 27.72 5.30 -17.49
CA ASP A 223 29.11 4.98 -17.08
C ASP A 223 29.36 5.08 -15.57
N ALA A 224 28.57 5.90 -14.87
CA ALA A 224 28.64 6.07 -13.43
C ALA A 224 28.07 4.89 -12.61
N LEU A 225 27.42 3.92 -13.27
CA LEU A 225 26.89 2.70 -12.63
C LEU A 225 27.81 1.52 -12.92
N LYS A 226 28.24 0.84 -11.86
CA LYS A 226 29.11 -0.34 -11.93
C LYS A 226 28.43 -1.59 -11.42
N THR A 227 27.42 -1.44 -10.58
CA THR A 227 26.73 -2.55 -9.94
C THR A 227 25.21 -2.46 -10.05
N ARG A 228 24.57 -3.61 -9.94
CA ARG A 228 23.11 -3.74 -9.90
C ARG A 228 22.49 -3.02 -8.71
N ASP A 229 23.19 -2.97 -7.58
CA ASP A 229 22.70 -2.26 -6.39
C ASP A 229 22.71 -0.73 -6.61
N GLU A 230 23.76 -0.18 -7.23
CA GLU A 230 23.79 1.24 -7.64
C GLU A 230 22.68 1.56 -8.64
N ALA A 231 22.38 0.64 -9.57
CA ALA A 231 21.31 0.77 -10.53
C ALA A 231 19.92 0.77 -9.86
N LYS A 232 19.72 -0.10 -8.85
CA LYS A 232 18.51 -0.12 -8.00
C LYS A 232 18.37 1.17 -7.19
N GLU A 233 19.45 1.66 -6.60
CA GLU A 233 19.47 2.93 -5.87
C GLU A 233 19.14 4.12 -6.78
N LEU A 234 19.68 4.13 -8.01
CA LEU A 234 19.35 5.16 -9.00
C LEU A 234 17.86 5.11 -9.36
N PHE A 235 17.32 3.93 -9.67
CA PHE A 235 15.89 3.78 -9.96
C PHE A 235 15.05 4.29 -8.79
N THR A 236 15.35 3.84 -7.57
CA THR A 236 14.68 4.25 -6.34
C THR A 236 14.73 5.77 -6.17
N SER A 237 15.89 6.39 -6.41
CA SER A 237 16.08 7.84 -6.32
C SER A 237 15.32 8.58 -7.42
N TRP A 238 15.20 8.01 -8.61
CA TRP A 238 14.46 8.60 -9.72
C TRP A 238 12.95 8.59 -9.45
N ILE A 239 12.40 7.46 -8.99
CA ILE A 239 10.97 7.34 -8.66
C ILE A 239 10.61 8.04 -7.34
N ASN A 240 11.51 8.05 -6.34
CA ASN A 240 11.24 8.55 -4.99
C ASN A 240 11.96 9.86 -4.66
N GLY A 241 12.65 10.49 -5.61
CA GLY A 241 13.39 11.72 -5.38
C GLY A 241 12.54 12.97 -5.54
N THR A 242 12.99 14.06 -4.91
CA THR A 242 12.48 15.44 -5.10
C THR A 242 12.90 16.06 -6.43
N GLY A 243 13.63 15.31 -7.27
CA GLY A 243 14.29 15.81 -8.48
C GLY A 243 15.80 16.01 -8.32
N TYR A 244 16.37 15.72 -7.15
CA TYR A 244 17.82 15.60 -6.99
C TYR A 244 18.26 14.19 -7.43
N ILE A 245 19.06 14.13 -8.48
CA ILE A 245 19.80 12.95 -8.91
C ILE A 245 21.23 13.46 -9.09
N ASP A 246 22.22 12.65 -8.68
CA ASP A 246 23.62 12.94 -8.90
C ASP A 246 23.85 13.31 -10.39
N LEU A 247 24.60 14.38 -10.65
CA LEU A 247 24.83 14.93 -11.99
C LEU A 247 25.31 13.86 -12.97
N ASN A 248 26.16 12.95 -12.49
CA ASN A 248 26.72 11.85 -13.28
C ASN A 248 25.69 10.74 -13.59
N LYS A 249 24.50 10.79 -12.99
CA LYS A 249 23.42 9.81 -13.15
C LYS A 249 22.15 10.44 -13.73
N VAL A 250 22.20 11.72 -14.14
CA VAL A 250 21.05 12.43 -14.75
C VAL A 250 20.65 11.83 -16.10
N ALA A 251 21.57 11.14 -16.78
CA ALA A 251 21.35 10.48 -18.07
C ALA A 251 20.11 9.56 -18.10
N ILE A 252 19.70 8.99 -16.96
CA ILE A 252 18.45 8.20 -16.86
C ILE A 252 17.21 8.98 -17.33
N ARG A 253 17.19 10.30 -17.15
CA ARG A 253 16.09 11.17 -17.57
C ARG A 253 16.01 11.32 -19.08
N ASP A 254 17.15 11.28 -19.75
CA ASP A 254 17.23 11.44 -21.20
C ASP A 254 17.00 10.09 -21.88
N ILE A 255 17.54 9.01 -21.31
CA ILE A 255 17.28 7.63 -21.72
C ILE A 255 15.77 7.34 -21.67
N PHE A 256 15.08 7.74 -20.59
CA PHE A 256 13.64 7.49 -20.43
C PHE A 256 12.85 8.80 -20.35
N SER A 257 12.94 9.62 -21.40
CA SER A 257 12.37 10.97 -21.42
C SER A 257 10.86 11.02 -21.21
N VAL A 258 10.09 10.12 -21.83
CA VAL A 258 8.63 10.06 -21.68
C VAL A 258 8.27 9.60 -20.27
N THR A 259 8.95 8.57 -19.78
CA THR A 259 8.78 8.07 -18.40
C THR A 259 9.11 9.16 -17.38
N ASN A 260 10.19 9.91 -17.60
CA ASN A 260 10.60 11.00 -16.72
C ASN A 260 9.56 12.13 -16.70
N MET A 261 9.00 12.48 -17.86
CA MET A 261 7.91 13.45 -17.94
C MET A 261 6.67 12.96 -17.17
N PHE A 262 6.30 11.69 -17.33
CA PHE A 262 5.22 11.09 -16.55
C PHE A 262 5.48 11.19 -15.04
N ILE A 263 6.66 10.77 -14.57
CA ILE A 263 7.04 10.81 -13.15
C ILE A 263 6.91 12.24 -12.60
N ARG A 264 7.43 13.24 -13.32
CA ARG A 264 7.35 14.65 -12.91
C ARG A 264 5.91 15.14 -12.82
N ASN A 265 5.09 14.83 -13.81
CA ASN A 265 3.69 15.27 -13.86
C ASN A 265 2.82 14.54 -12.83
N TYR A 266 3.18 13.31 -12.46
CA TYR A 266 2.44 12.53 -11.48
C TYR A 266 2.72 12.99 -10.03
N LYS A 267 3.94 13.46 -9.75
CA LYS A 267 4.36 14.03 -8.45
C LYS A 267 3.73 15.41 -8.21
N THR A 268 2.42 15.43 -7.99
CA THR A 268 1.65 16.67 -7.82
C THR A 268 1.66 17.20 -6.38
N LYS A 269 1.68 16.31 -5.39
CA LYS A 269 1.57 16.68 -3.97
C LYS A 269 2.72 16.19 -3.13
N SER A 270 3.26 15.03 -3.48
CA SER A 270 4.42 14.46 -2.82
C SER A 270 5.40 13.93 -3.85
N TYR A 271 6.68 14.10 -3.55
CA TYR A 271 7.74 13.44 -4.29
C TYR A 271 7.67 11.90 -4.20
N LYS A 272 6.87 11.36 -3.27
CA LYS A 272 6.61 9.92 -3.10
C LYS A 272 5.38 9.41 -3.85
N ASP A 273 4.67 10.23 -4.62
CA ASP A 273 3.40 9.83 -5.26
C ASP A 273 3.57 8.65 -6.23
N VAL A 274 4.64 8.64 -7.03
CA VAL A 274 4.95 7.52 -7.95
C VAL A 274 5.34 6.26 -7.17
N CYS A 275 6.14 6.41 -6.11
CA CYS A 275 6.46 5.32 -5.19
C CYS A 275 5.19 4.64 -4.67
N LYS A 276 4.27 5.45 -4.15
CA LYS A 276 3.00 5.02 -3.59
C LYS A 276 2.16 4.30 -4.64
N LEU A 277 2.12 4.81 -5.87
CA LEU A 277 1.44 4.17 -6.99
C LEU A 277 1.98 2.77 -7.25
N LEU A 278 3.30 2.64 -7.43
CA LEU A 278 3.94 1.35 -7.76
C LEU A 278 3.80 0.35 -6.61
N GLN A 279 4.02 0.77 -5.37
CA GLN A 279 3.84 -0.09 -4.20
C GLN A 279 2.39 -0.55 -4.00
N ASN A 280 1.41 0.32 -4.27
CA ASN A 280 0.00 -0.08 -4.22
C ASN A 280 -0.34 -1.10 -5.32
N ARG A 281 0.23 -0.94 -6.52
CA ARG A 281 0.07 -1.91 -7.62
C ARG A 281 0.70 -3.25 -7.25
N GLU A 282 1.91 -3.23 -6.72
CA GLU A 282 2.61 -4.41 -6.18
C GLU A 282 1.76 -5.10 -5.10
N ALA A 283 1.25 -4.36 -4.11
CA ALA A 283 0.38 -4.91 -3.07
C ALA A 283 -0.93 -5.49 -3.61
N ASN A 284 -1.55 -4.85 -4.62
CA ASN A 284 -2.74 -5.40 -5.25
C ASN A 284 -2.45 -6.76 -5.93
N ILE A 285 -1.28 -6.91 -6.54
CA ILE A 285 -0.86 -8.15 -7.19
C ILE A 285 -0.49 -9.21 -6.16
N PHE A 286 0.47 -8.93 -5.29
CA PHE A 286 1.03 -9.95 -4.40
C PHE A 286 0.11 -10.31 -3.25
N ILE A 287 -0.66 -9.35 -2.72
CA ILE A 287 -1.52 -9.57 -1.55
C ILE A 287 -2.97 -9.82 -1.99
N ASP A 288 -3.57 -8.85 -2.67
CA ASP A 288 -5.02 -8.88 -2.96
C ASP A 288 -5.37 -9.93 -4.04
N ASP A 289 -4.43 -10.27 -4.92
CA ASP A 289 -4.62 -11.28 -5.96
C ASP A 289 -3.91 -12.61 -5.64
N LEU A 290 -2.58 -12.64 -5.67
CA LEU A 290 -1.80 -13.88 -5.61
C LEU A 290 -1.91 -14.57 -4.24
N LEU A 291 -1.58 -13.89 -3.14
CA LEU A 291 -1.68 -14.47 -1.79
C LEU A 291 -3.13 -14.83 -1.42
N ASN A 292 -4.08 -13.93 -1.71
CA ASN A 292 -5.49 -14.14 -1.38
C ASN A 292 -6.07 -15.41 -2.03
N ASN A 293 -5.63 -15.71 -3.25
CA ASN A 293 -6.14 -16.81 -4.07
C ASN A 293 -5.10 -17.93 -4.29
N SER A 294 -4.03 -17.98 -3.49
CA SER A 294 -2.97 -18.99 -3.62
C SER A 294 -3.56 -20.41 -3.62
N PRO A 295 -3.04 -21.32 -4.48
CA PRO A 295 -3.53 -22.69 -4.58
C PRO A 295 -3.12 -23.58 -3.40
N VAL A 296 -2.26 -23.09 -2.50
CA VAL A 296 -1.67 -23.89 -1.41
C VAL A 296 -1.84 -23.23 -0.05
N ASP A 297 -1.95 -24.03 1.02
CA ASP A 297 -2.27 -23.52 2.35
C ASP A 297 -1.15 -22.66 2.94
N PHE A 298 0.10 -23.06 2.78
CA PHE A 298 1.25 -22.28 3.23
C PHE A 298 1.67 -21.28 2.14
N THR A 299 1.42 -20.00 2.36
CA THR A 299 1.93 -18.93 1.50
C THR A 299 2.04 -17.64 2.30
N LEU A 300 3.18 -16.95 2.18
CA LEU A 300 3.40 -15.63 2.77
C LEU A 300 3.85 -14.66 1.69
N SER A 301 3.42 -13.40 1.73
CA SER A 301 4.01 -12.36 0.86
C SER A 301 5.11 -11.60 1.59
N VAL A 302 6.25 -11.40 0.92
CA VAL A 302 7.31 -10.49 1.36
C VAL A 302 7.64 -9.57 0.19
N HIS A 303 7.21 -8.32 0.26
CA HIS A 303 7.35 -7.34 -0.83
C HIS A 303 6.78 -7.88 -2.16
N ASP A 304 7.64 -8.02 -3.16
CA ASP A 304 7.40 -8.52 -4.51
C ASP A 304 7.69 -10.02 -4.66
N SER A 305 7.59 -10.77 -3.56
CA SER A 305 7.75 -12.22 -3.53
C SER A 305 6.64 -12.94 -2.77
N LEU A 306 6.40 -14.19 -3.16
CA LEU A 306 5.67 -15.17 -2.36
C LEU A 306 6.63 -16.24 -1.82
N ILE A 307 6.52 -16.52 -0.53
CA ILE A 307 7.24 -17.59 0.14
C ILE A 307 6.34 -18.81 0.21
N VAL A 308 6.87 -19.94 -0.25
CA VAL A 308 6.18 -21.23 -0.33
C VAL A 308 7.09 -22.35 0.17
N LYS A 309 6.51 -23.51 0.47
CA LYS A 309 7.29 -24.72 0.76
C LYS A 309 7.85 -25.30 -0.53
N LYS A 310 8.95 -26.04 -0.40
CA LYS A 310 9.65 -26.69 -1.52
C LYS A 310 8.73 -27.55 -2.39
N GLU A 311 7.84 -28.33 -1.77
CA GLU A 311 6.90 -29.21 -2.45
C GLU A 311 5.85 -28.46 -3.30
N ASP A 312 5.58 -27.20 -2.97
CA ASP A 312 4.53 -26.38 -3.60
C ASP A 312 5.05 -25.43 -4.69
N VAL A 313 6.37 -25.37 -4.88
CA VAL A 313 7.05 -24.39 -5.74
C VAL A 313 6.49 -24.37 -7.15
N ASP A 314 6.43 -25.51 -7.82
CA ASP A 314 6.05 -25.59 -9.23
C ASP A 314 4.58 -25.18 -9.44
N ILE A 315 3.70 -25.63 -8.53
CA ILE A 315 2.27 -25.32 -8.55
C ILE A 315 2.05 -23.82 -8.39
N VAL A 316 2.71 -23.19 -7.41
CA VAL A 316 2.53 -21.76 -7.15
C VAL A 316 3.20 -20.92 -8.24
N LEU A 317 4.34 -21.34 -8.79
CA LEU A 317 5.01 -20.64 -9.88
C LEU A 317 4.17 -20.64 -11.16
N GLU A 318 3.59 -21.78 -11.53
CA GLU A 318 2.66 -21.87 -12.66
C GLU A 318 1.42 -21.00 -12.43
N TYR A 319 0.87 -21.05 -11.21
CA TYR A 319 -0.26 -20.21 -10.81
C TYR A 319 0.05 -18.70 -10.96
N CYS A 320 1.20 -18.24 -10.48
CA CYS A 320 1.65 -16.85 -10.61
C CYS A 320 1.77 -16.43 -12.08
N ARG A 321 2.42 -17.25 -12.91
CA ARG A 321 2.58 -16.98 -14.35
C ARG A 321 1.24 -16.90 -15.09
N LYS A 322 0.28 -17.74 -14.73
CA LYS A 322 -1.06 -17.73 -15.31
C LYS A 322 -1.89 -16.50 -14.90
N ARG A 323 -1.82 -16.11 -13.63
CA ARG A 323 -2.55 -14.95 -13.09
C ARG A 323 -1.96 -13.62 -13.54
N GLN A 324 -0.63 -13.54 -13.62
CA GLN A 324 0.11 -12.31 -13.90
C GLN A 324 1.07 -12.52 -15.08
N PRO A 325 0.57 -12.73 -16.31
CA PRO A 325 1.39 -13.10 -17.46
C PRO A 325 2.36 -11.99 -17.90
N ASN A 326 2.10 -10.75 -17.52
CA ASN A 326 2.96 -9.61 -17.85
C ASN A 326 4.18 -9.49 -16.91
N LEU A 327 4.18 -10.22 -15.79
CA LEU A 327 5.30 -10.30 -14.85
C LEU A 327 6.15 -11.54 -15.13
N ILE A 328 7.46 -11.41 -14.93
CA ILE A 328 8.40 -12.51 -15.02
C ILE A 328 8.70 -12.97 -13.59
N PHE A 329 8.40 -14.23 -13.29
CA PHE A 329 8.65 -14.83 -11.99
C PHE A 329 9.86 -15.77 -12.05
N GLU A 330 10.77 -15.58 -11.10
CA GLU A 330 11.92 -16.43 -10.83
C GLU A 330 11.72 -17.14 -9.48
N CYS A 331 12.35 -18.30 -9.32
CA CYS A 331 12.29 -19.08 -8.09
C CYS A 331 13.67 -19.15 -7.46
N GLU A 332 13.78 -18.74 -6.21
CA GLU A 332 15.02 -18.75 -5.46
C GLU A 332 14.85 -19.55 -4.16
N GLU A 333 15.77 -20.49 -3.93
CA GLU A 333 15.89 -21.14 -2.63
C GLU A 333 16.32 -20.10 -1.59
N ILE A 334 15.60 -20.04 -0.46
CA ILE A 334 15.91 -19.09 0.60
C ILE A 334 17.18 -19.56 1.34
N LYS A 335 18.26 -18.78 1.18
CA LYS A 335 19.56 -19.04 1.81
C LYS A 335 19.94 -17.90 2.75
N ARG A 336 20.67 -18.23 3.82
CA ARG A 336 21.29 -17.23 4.70
C ARG A 336 22.17 -16.30 3.89
N LYS A 337 22.07 -15.00 4.14
CA LYS A 337 23.07 -14.05 3.61
C LYS A 337 24.39 -14.36 4.32
N LYS A 338 25.43 -14.69 3.55
CA LYS A 338 26.79 -14.87 4.06
C LYS A 338 27.39 -13.54 4.47
#